data_AF-B4MKE4-F1
#
_entry.id   AF-B4MKE4-F1
#
_cell.length_a   1.000
_cell.length_b   1.000
_cell.length_c   1.000
_cell.angle_alpha   90.00
_cell.angle_beta   90.00
_cell.angle_gamma   90.00
#
_symmetry.space_group_name_H-M   'P 1'
#
loop_
_entity.id
_entity.type
_entity.pdbx_description
1 polymer ?
#
loop_
_entity_poly.entity_id
_entity_poly.type
_entity_poly.pdbx_seq_one_letter_code
_entity_poly.pdbx_strand_id
1 'polypeptide(L)'
;MKLFYLLIVSILMFNFCRCTDNEHFEACKKNLKISEAELDSIPRKVSIGDLSTNYRCFAKCLNEPYFGKDGKIDPKLIDNEDLRAKYVTCKNQYDNVEDVTGCDYGAYIQMCVYQE
;
A
#
# COMPACT_ATOMS: atom_id res chain seq x y z
N MET A 1 -19.97 -24.94 29.93
CA MET A 1 -20.20 -25.01 28.47
C MET A 1 -20.62 -23.68 27.84
N LYS A 2 -21.57 -22.92 28.41
CA LYS A 2 -21.98 -21.59 27.88
C LYS A 2 -20.85 -20.54 27.82
N LEU A 3 -19.94 -20.51 28.79
CA LEU A 3 -18.80 -19.57 28.81
C LEU A 3 -17.78 -19.83 27.70
N PHE A 4 -17.51 -21.10 27.40
CA PHE A 4 -16.60 -21.47 26.30
C PHE A 4 -17.16 -21.09 24.94
N TYR A 5 -18.47 -21.26 24.74
CA TYR A 5 -19.14 -20.84 23.52
C TYR A 5 -19.09 -19.32 23.33
N LEU A 6 -19.27 -18.54 24.41
CA LEU A 6 -19.15 -17.09 24.35
C LEU A 6 -17.73 -16.64 23.99
N LEU A 7 -16.69 -17.27 24.55
CA LEU A 7 -15.30 -16.97 24.21
C LEU A 7 -14.97 -17.31 22.75
N ILE A 8 -15.43 -18.45 22.25
CA ILE A 8 -15.24 -18.86 20.84
C ILE A 8 -15.96 -17.89 19.90
N VAL A 9 -17.20 -17.49 20.21
CA VAL A 9 -17.96 -16.51 19.42
C VAL A 9 -17.29 -15.12 19.46
N SER A 10 -16.71 -14.73 20.59
CA SER A 10 -15.97 -13.46 20.73
C SER A 10 -14.70 -13.45 19.88
N ILE A 11 -13.97 -14.57 19.87
CA ILE A 11 -12.74 -14.75 19.06
C ILE A 11 -13.09 -14.79 17.56
N LEU A 12 -14.20 -15.43 17.20
CA LEU A 12 -14.70 -15.47 15.83
C LEU A 12 -15.19 -14.09 15.34
N MET A 13 -15.81 -13.27 16.21
CA MET A 13 -16.16 -11.89 15.88
C MET A 13 -14.94 -10.98 15.75
N PHE A 14 -13.89 -11.19 16.56
CA PHE A 14 -12.60 -10.48 16.40
C PHE A 14 -11.90 -10.83 15.07
N ASN A 15 -12.03 -12.08 14.60
CA ASN A 15 -11.45 -12.53 13.33
C ASN A 15 -12.29 -12.16 12.09
N PHE A 16 -13.52 -11.68 12.26
CA PHE A 16 -14.39 -11.29 11.14
C PHE A 16 -14.21 -9.84 10.68
N CYS A 17 -13.35 -9.06 11.33
CA CYS A 17 -13.03 -7.69 10.94
C CYS A 17 -11.90 -7.67 9.89
N ARG A 18 -12.15 -8.21 8.69
CA ARG A 18 -11.27 -8.06 7.52
C ARG A 18 -11.44 -6.68 6.89
N CYS A 19 -11.19 -5.63 7.66
CA CYS A 19 -11.14 -4.23 7.22
C CYS A 19 -9.70 -3.69 7.18
N THR A 20 -8.71 -4.59 7.09
CA THR A 20 -7.27 -4.27 7.20
C THR A 20 -6.82 -3.20 6.20
N ASP A 21 -7.38 -3.23 4.98
CA ASP A 21 -6.92 -2.36 3.90
C ASP A 21 -7.39 -0.92 4.11
N ASN A 22 -8.61 -0.73 4.62
CA ASN A 22 -9.15 0.60 4.93
C ASN A 22 -8.47 1.20 6.18
N GLU A 23 -8.17 0.37 7.18
CA GLU A 23 -7.41 0.79 8.35
C GLU A 23 -5.98 1.22 7.98
N HIS A 24 -5.31 0.43 7.13
CA HIS A 24 -3.96 0.75 6.64
C HIS A 24 -3.95 2.05 5.82
N PHE A 25 -4.90 2.21 4.91
CA PHE A 25 -5.05 3.44 4.12
C PHE A 25 -5.22 4.67 5.01
N GLU A 26 -6.15 4.63 5.97
CA GLU A 26 -6.40 5.75 6.89
C GLU A 26 -5.21 6.01 7.82
N ALA A 27 -4.49 4.96 8.25
CA ALA A 27 -3.27 5.11 9.01
C ALA A 27 -2.18 5.83 8.21
N CYS A 28 -1.92 5.40 6.97
CA CYS A 28 -0.96 6.04 6.07
C CYS A 28 -1.33 7.51 5.81
N LYS A 29 -2.59 7.77 5.48
CA LYS A 29 -3.12 9.11 5.20
C LYS A 29 -2.95 10.05 6.39
N LYS A 30 -3.31 9.58 7.60
CA LYS A 30 -3.14 10.34 8.85
C LYS A 30 -1.68 10.62 9.16
N ASN A 31 -0.81 9.61 9.05
CA ASN A 31 0.61 9.73 9.38
C ASN A 31 1.33 10.74 8.47
N LEU A 32 0.92 10.80 7.20
CA LEU A 32 1.54 11.66 6.19
C LEU A 32 0.75 12.94 5.92
N LYS A 33 -0.32 13.17 6.69
CA LYS A 33 -1.15 14.38 6.65
C LYS A 33 -1.72 14.66 5.26
N ILE A 34 -2.06 13.60 4.53
CA ILE A 34 -2.70 13.71 3.22
C ILE A 34 -4.17 14.09 3.41
N SER A 35 -4.59 15.14 2.74
CA SER A 35 -6.00 15.56 2.73
C SER A 35 -6.78 14.87 1.62
N GLU A 36 -8.11 14.75 1.77
CA GLU A 36 -8.97 14.25 0.68
C GLU A 36 -8.85 15.13 -0.57
N ALA A 37 -8.80 16.45 -0.39
CA ALA A 37 -8.64 17.38 -1.50
C ALA A 37 -7.31 17.17 -2.26
N GLU A 38 -6.25 16.78 -1.56
CA GLU A 38 -4.98 16.42 -2.19
C GLU A 38 -5.14 15.14 -3.03
N LEU A 39 -5.76 14.09 -2.49
CA LEU A 39 -6.04 12.84 -3.22
C LEU A 39 -6.88 13.08 -4.48
N ASP A 40 -7.95 13.87 -4.35
CA ASP A 40 -8.89 14.17 -5.44
C ASP A 40 -8.27 15.06 -6.53
N SER A 41 -7.24 15.83 -6.18
CA SER A 41 -6.60 16.76 -7.10
C SER A 41 -5.58 16.12 -8.04
N ILE A 42 -5.22 14.85 -7.83
CA ILE A 42 -4.11 14.22 -8.55
C ILE A 42 -4.53 13.84 -9.97
N PRO A 43 -3.90 14.44 -11.00
CA PRO A 43 -4.18 14.07 -12.37
C PRO A 43 -3.83 12.60 -12.63
N ARG A 44 -4.63 11.93 -13.47
CA ARG A 44 -4.35 10.54 -13.91
C ARG A 44 -2.98 10.35 -14.57
N LYS A 45 -2.38 11.42 -15.11
CA LYS A 45 -1.09 11.39 -15.82
C LYS A 45 -0.08 12.37 -15.23
N VAL A 46 0.01 12.39 -13.92
CA VAL A 46 1.02 13.18 -13.20
C VAL A 46 2.38 12.49 -13.25
N SER A 47 3.48 13.25 -13.30
CA SER A 47 4.81 12.69 -13.08
C SER A 47 5.05 12.51 -11.58
N ILE A 48 5.76 11.44 -11.19
CA ILE A 48 6.16 11.23 -9.79
C ILE A 48 6.93 12.43 -9.22
N GLY A 49 7.75 13.09 -10.05
CA GLY A 49 8.51 14.28 -9.65
C GLY A 49 7.63 15.46 -9.25
N ASP A 50 6.44 15.57 -9.84
CA ASP A 50 5.50 16.68 -9.60
C ASP A 50 4.65 16.48 -8.34
N LEU A 51 4.65 15.27 -7.78
CA LEU A 51 3.93 14.95 -6.56
C LEU A 51 4.65 15.50 -5.32
N SER A 52 3.88 15.84 -4.28
CA SER A 52 4.43 16.20 -2.98
C SER A 52 5.21 15.01 -2.41
N THR A 53 6.28 15.26 -1.66
CA THR A 53 7.02 14.18 -0.96
C THR A 53 6.11 13.40 -0.01
N ASN A 54 5.17 14.08 0.66
CA ASN A 54 4.19 13.40 1.52
C ASN A 54 3.34 12.42 0.73
N TYR A 55 2.87 12.80 -0.46
CA TYR A 55 2.08 11.91 -1.30
C TYR A 55 2.91 10.72 -1.80
N ARG A 56 4.16 10.96 -2.23
CA ARG A 56 5.06 9.85 -2.61
C ARG A 56 5.27 8.87 -1.46
N CYS A 57 5.49 9.39 -0.25
CA CYS A 57 5.60 8.55 0.94
C CYS A 57 4.29 7.88 1.32
N PHE A 58 3.14 8.47 0.96
CA PHE A 58 1.83 7.89 1.19
C PHE A 58 1.62 6.69 0.27
N ALA A 59 1.94 6.85 -1.01
CA ALA A 59 1.98 5.76 -1.96
C ALA A 59 2.94 4.65 -1.48
N LYS A 60 4.14 4.98 -1.01
CA LYS A 60 5.06 4.01 -0.39
C LYS A 60 4.42 3.27 0.79
N CYS A 61 3.77 4.00 1.71
CA CYS A 61 3.13 3.43 2.89
C CYS A 61 2.09 2.37 2.53
N LEU A 62 1.28 2.62 1.49
CA LEU A 62 0.29 1.65 0.99
C LEU A 62 0.93 0.33 0.52
N ASN A 63 2.19 0.36 0.12
CA ASN A 63 2.95 -0.80 -0.38
C ASN A 63 3.78 -1.50 0.70
N GLU A 64 3.86 -0.97 1.92
CA GLU A 64 4.66 -1.56 3.01
C GLU A 64 4.39 -3.05 3.26
N PRO A 65 3.13 -3.55 3.20
CA PRO A 65 2.88 -4.99 3.39
C PRO A 65 3.59 -5.89 2.38
N TYR A 66 4.00 -5.35 1.23
CA TYR A 66 4.63 -6.08 0.13
C TYR A 66 6.15 -5.87 0.05
N PHE A 67 6.73 -5.07 0.95
CA PHE A 67 8.17 -4.83 0.97
C PHE A 67 8.93 -5.94 1.69
N GLY A 68 9.94 -6.46 1.02
CA GLY A 68 10.95 -7.33 1.59
C GLY A 68 11.93 -6.58 2.49
N LYS A 69 12.90 -7.33 3.04
CA LYS A 69 13.95 -6.78 3.92
C LYS A 69 14.90 -5.80 3.22
N ASP A 70 14.94 -5.82 1.89
CA ASP A 70 15.71 -4.91 1.05
C ASP A 70 14.99 -3.59 0.78
N GLY A 71 13.78 -3.41 1.32
CA GLY A 71 12.96 -2.22 1.10
C GLY A 71 12.33 -2.17 -0.29
N LYS A 72 12.36 -3.27 -1.06
CA LYS A 72 11.73 -3.39 -2.37
C LYS A 72 10.59 -4.39 -2.34
N ILE A 73 9.77 -4.42 -3.38
CA ILE A 73 8.70 -5.41 -3.52
C ILE A 73 9.28 -6.83 -3.49
N ASP A 74 8.79 -7.64 -2.55
CA ASP A 74 9.00 -9.08 -2.49
C ASP A 74 7.71 -9.80 -2.96
N PRO A 75 7.71 -10.38 -4.18
CA PRO A 75 6.54 -11.07 -4.72
C PRO A 75 6.01 -12.21 -3.85
N LYS A 76 6.82 -12.74 -2.92
CA LYS A 76 6.41 -13.80 -2.00
C LYS A 76 5.45 -13.32 -0.91
N LEU A 77 5.35 -12.01 -0.69
CA LEU A 77 4.43 -11.40 0.27
C LEU A 77 3.05 -11.10 -0.34
N ILE A 78 2.86 -11.37 -1.63
CA ILE A 78 1.62 -11.10 -2.37
C ILE A 78 0.91 -12.41 -2.66
N ASP A 79 -0.14 -12.70 -1.88
CA ASP A 79 -0.90 -13.95 -1.99
C ASP A 79 -1.78 -13.99 -3.25
N ASN A 80 -2.32 -12.85 -3.67
CA ASN A 80 -3.15 -12.75 -4.86
C ASN A 80 -2.30 -12.82 -6.14
N GLU A 81 -2.57 -13.81 -6.99
CA GLU A 81 -1.76 -14.08 -8.19
C GLU A 81 -1.82 -12.97 -9.24
N ASP A 82 -3.01 -12.43 -9.53
CA ASP A 82 -3.20 -11.34 -10.49
C ASP A 82 -2.49 -10.06 -10.01
N LEU A 83 -2.64 -9.75 -8.72
CA LEU A 83 -1.97 -8.62 -8.10
C LEU A 83 -0.45 -8.82 -8.12
N ARG A 84 0.03 -10.00 -7.75
CA ARG A 84 1.44 -10.36 -7.80
C ARG A 84 2.02 -10.18 -9.20
N ALA A 85 1.31 -10.57 -10.25
CA ALA A 85 1.73 -10.37 -11.63
C ALA A 85 1.89 -8.88 -11.99
N LYS A 86 0.94 -8.03 -11.57
CA LYS A 86 1.05 -6.57 -11.75
C LYS A 86 2.27 -6.00 -11.03
N TYR A 87 2.45 -6.35 -9.75
CA TYR A 87 3.58 -5.90 -8.95
C TYR A 87 4.93 -6.36 -9.51
N VAL A 88 5.04 -7.61 -10.00
CA VAL A 88 6.26 -8.11 -10.64
C VAL A 88 6.58 -7.31 -11.91
N THR A 89 5.56 -7.02 -12.72
CA THR A 89 5.72 -6.21 -13.93
C THR A 89 6.25 -4.82 -13.59
N CYS A 90 5.63 -4.15 -12.62
CA CYS A 90 6.04 -2.82 -12.16
C CYS A 90 7.43 -2.84 -11.50
N LYS A 91 7.73 -3.86 -10.70
CA LYS A 91 9.06 -4.04 -10.12
C LYS A 91 10.12 -4.12 -11.21
N ASN A 92 9.94 -4.96 -12.22
CA ASN A 92 10.91 -5.10 -13.31
C ASN A 92 11.18 -3.78 -14.06
N GLN A 93 10.16 -2.93 -14.16
CA GLN A 93 10.29 -1.62 -14.80
C GLN A 93 11.05 -0.60 -13.93
N TYR A 94 10.82 -0.62 -12.62
CA TYR A 94 11.27 0.45 -11.71
C TYR A 94 12.31 0.03 -10.67
N ASP A 95 12.80 -1.22 -10.66
CA ASP A 95 13.72 -1.72 -9.62
C ASP A 95 15.03 -0.91 -9.53
N ASN A 96 15.44 -0.30 -10.64
CA ASN A 96 16.69 0.46 -10.74
C ASN A 96 16.47 1.98 -10.78
N VAL A 97 15.26 2.46 -10.51
CA VAL A 97 15.03 3.91 -10.39
C VAL A 97 15.72 4.43 -9.15
N GLU A 98 16.34 5.61 -9.29
CA GLU A 98 16.92 6.34 -8.18
C GLU A 98 15.83 6.78 -7.22
N ASP A 99 15.96 6.38 -5.96
CA ASP A 99 15.05 6.76 -4.89
C ASP A 99 15.62 7.96 -4.11
N VAL A 100 15.37 9.15 -4.63
CA VAL A 100 15.92 10.42 -4.12
C VAL A 100 15.33 10.77 -2.76
N THR A 101 14.02 10.54 -2.60
CA THR A 101 13.31 10.88 -1.35
C THR A 101 13.20 9.74 -0.35
N GLY A 102 13.60 8.53 -0.72
CA GLY A 102 13.33 7.31 0.05
C GLY A 102 11.88 6.82 -0.09
N CYS A 103 11.08 7.46 -0.92
CA CYS A 103 9.66 7.16 -1.17
C CYS A 103 9.33 7.03 -2.65
N ASP A 104 10.25 7.35 -3.55
CA ASP A 104 9.99 7.45 -4.98
C ASP A 104 9.72 6.06 -5.56
N TYR A 105 10.52 5.05 -5.16
CA TYR A 105 10.30 3.66 -5.58
C TYR A 105 8.88 3.19 -5.28
N GLY A 106 8.42 3.36 -4.03
CA GLY A 106 7.06 2.98 -3.63
C GLY A 106 5.98 3.72 -4.41
N ALA A 107 6.19 4.99 -4.71
CA ALA A 107 5.28 5.78 -5.53
C ALA A 107 5.22 5.29 -6.99
N TYR A 108 6.37 4.98 -7.60
CA TYR A 108 6.42 4.40 -8.96
C TYR A 108 5.68 3.07 -9.02
N ILE A 109 5.85 2.20 -8.02
CA ILE A 109 5.14 0.93 -7.94
C ILE A 109 3.63 1.17 -7.82
N GLN A 110 3.19 2.02 -6.89
CA GLN A 110 1.75 2.29 -6.68
C GLN A 110 1.07 2.81 -7.95
N MET A 111 1.68 3.78 -8.63
CA MET A 111 1.11 4.35 -9.85
C MET A 111 1.09 3.33 -10.98
N CYS A 112 2.15 2.52 -11.13
CA CYS A 112 2.17 1.47 -12.14
C CYS A 112 1.10 0.39 -11.92
N VAL A 113 0.82 -0.01 -10.68
CA VAL A 113 -0.15 -1.07 -10.39
C VAL A 113 -1.61 -0.59 -10.53
N TYR A 114 -1.89 0.66 -10.19
CA TYR A 114 -3.27 1.16 -10.00
C TYR A 114 -3.68 2.36 -10.85
N GLN A 115 -2.78 3.08 -11.52
CA GLN A 115 -3.14 4.10 -12.50
C GLN A 115 -3.08 3.51 -13.92
N GLU A 116 -4.24 3.04 -14.39
CA GLU A 116 -4.51 2.72 -15.81
C GLU A 116 -5.16 3.92 -16.53
#